data_AF-A0AA41AP48-F1
#
_entry.id   AF-A0AA41AP48-F1
#
_cell.length_a   1.000
_cell.length_b   1.000
_cell.length_c   1.000
_cell.angle_alpha   90.00
_cell.angle_beta   90.00
_cell.angle_gamma   90.00
#
_symmetry.space_group_name_H-M   'P 1'
#
loop_
_entity.id
_entity.type
_entity.pdbx_description
1 polymer ?
#
loop_
_entity_poly.entity_id
_entity_poly.type
_entity_poly.pdbx_seq_one_letter_code
_entity_poly.pdbx_strand_id
1 'polypeptide(L)'
;MNPGPARLPLTPRQAQALTAAADGAPLREVGARLGITREQASSLLSRAYERLDVVHVPRDRRRAAAVRAAVRRGLITDPTEETGTP
;
A
#
# COMPACT_ATOMS: atom_id res chain seq x y z
N MET A 1 5.84 2.85 28.31
CA MET A 1 5.31 3.28 27.00
C MET A 1 6.17 2.64 25.91
N ASN A 2 5.67 1.61 25.24
CA ASN A 2 6.29 1.16 23.99
C ASN A 2 5.94 2.21 22.93
N PRO A 3 6.91 2.88 22.27
CA PRO A 3 6.58 3.69 21.12
C PRO A 3 5.93 2.76 20.08
N GLY A 4 4.70 3.08 19.67
CA GLY A 4 4.05 2.38 18.55
C GLY A 4 5.02 2.33 17.35
N PRO A 5 4.92 1.30 16.49
CA PRO A 5 5.92 1.03 15.47
C PRO A 5 6.25 2.32 14.72
N ALA A 6 7.52 2.71 14.81
CA ALA A 6 8.01 3.93 14.20
C ALA A 6 7.49 3.99 12.75
N ARG A 7 7.03 5.19 12.35
CA ARG A 7 6.54 5.52 11.00
C ARG A 7 7.69 5.35 10.00
N LEU A 8 8.07 4.12 9.74
CA LEU A 8 9.19 3.77 8.89
C LEU A 8 8.75 3.96 7.44
N PRO A 9 9.62 4.50 6.57
CA PRO A 9 9.33 4.59 5.16
C PRO A 9 9.02 3.19 4.59
N LEU A 10 8.09 3.13 3.64
CA LEU A 10 7.82 1.91 2.90
C LEU A 10 9.09 1.46 2.19
N THR A 11 9.35 0.15 2.16
CA THR A 11 10.38 -0.35 1.24
C THR A 11 9.88 -0.22 -0.20
N PRO A 12 10.77 -0.13 -1.20
CA PRO A 12 10.36 -0.02 -2.60
C PRO A 12 9.36 -1.11 -3.02
N ARG A 13 9.57 -2.34 -2.55
CA ARG A 13 8.67 -3.48 -2.82
C ARG A 13 7.29 -3.34 -2.18
N GLN A 14 7.20 -2.72 -1.00
CA GLN A 14 5.92 -2.44 -0.35
C GLN A 14 5.19 -1.29 -1.03
N ALA A 15 5.91 -0.26 -1.45
CA ALA A 15 5.35 0.83 -2.25
C ALA A 15 4.78 0.30 -3.56
N GLN A 16 5.54 -0.51 -4.31
CA GLN A 16 5.05 -1.14 -5.55
C GLN A 16 3.81 -2.02 -5.33
N ALA A 17 3.79 -2.82 -4.26
CA ALA A 17 2.60 -3.61 -3.91
C ALA A 17 1.40 -2.74 -3.55
N LEU A 18 1.64 -1.61 -2.87
CA LEU A 18 0.59 -0.66 -2.52
C LEU A 18 0.09 0.12 -3.74
N THR A 19 0.96 0.51 -4.68
CA THR A 19 0.61 1.15 -5.94
C THR A 19 -0.21 0.22 -6.82
N ALA A 20 0.22 -1.03 -7.01
CA ALA A 20 -0.58 -2.02 -7.74
C ALA A 20 -1.92 -2.29 -7.03
N ALA A 21 -1.94 -2.18 -5.71
CA ALA A 21 -3.18 -2.22 -4.94
C ALA A 21 -3.95 -0.88 -4.93
N ALA A 22 -3.42 0.23 -5.43
CA ALA A 22 -4.19 1.47 -5.53
C ALA A 22 -5.18 1.39 -6.71
N ASP A 23 -4.82 0.69 -7.78
CA ASP A 23 -5.63 0.45 -8.98
C ASP A 23 -6.84 -0.50 -8.78
N GLY A 24 -7.16 -0.86 -7.54
CA GLY A 24 -8.24 -1.83 -7.27
C GLY A 24 -7.88 -3.29 -7.54
N ALA A 25 -6.71 -3.60 -8.12
CA ALA A 25 -6.28 -4.96 -8.47
C ALA A 25 -6.34 -5.95 -7.28
N PRO A 26 -6.81 -7.20 -7.49
CA PRO A 26 -6.84 -8.22 -6.44
C PRO A 26 -5.42 -8.70 -6.08
N LEU A 27 -5.23 -9.25 -4.88
CA LEU A 27 -3.92 -9.74 -4.39
C LEU A 27 -3.20 -10.69 -5.35
N ARG A 28 -3.95 -11.52 -6.08
CA ARG A 28 -3.40 -12.43 -7.08
C ARG A 28 -2.75 -11.66 -8.24
N GLU A 29 -3.39 -10.59 -8.69
CA GLU A 29 -2.88 -9.75 -9.77
C GLU A 29 -1.72 -8.89 -9.29
N VAL A 30 -1.80 -8.34 -8.07
CA VAL A 30 -0.66 -7.66 -7.42
C VAL A 30 0.55 -8.60 -7.36
N GLY A 31 0.35 -9.85 -6.94
CA GLY A 31 1.40 -10.86 -6.94
C GLY A 31 1.97 -11.12 -8.34
N ALA A 32 1.11 -11.31 -9.34
CA ALA A 32 1.53 -11.51 -10.72
C ALA A 32 2.36 -10.34 -11.27
N ARG A 33 1.93 -9.09 -11.04
CA ARG A 33 2.66 -7.87 -11.46
C ARG A 33 4.04 -7.76 -10.81
N LEU A 34 4.20 -8.29 -9.61
CA LEU A 34 5.45 -8.25 -8.83
C LEU A 34 6.31 -9.51 -8.96
N GLY A 35 5.84 -10.53 -9.70
CA GLY A 35 6.51 -11.83 -9.79
C GLY A 35 6.58 -12.58 -8.44
N ILE A 36 5.57 -12.42 -7.58
CA ILE A 36 5.50 -13.04 -6.25
C ILE A 36 4.17 -13.78 -6.04
N THR A 37 4.10 -14.63 -5.02
CA THR A 37 2.85 -15.33 -4.69
C THR A 37 1.81 -14.39 -4.08
N ARG A 38 0.55 -14.80 -4.11
CA ARG A 38 -0.56 -14.10 -3.46
C ARG A 38 -0.30 -13.91 -1.95
N GLU A 39 0.28 -14.91 -1.30
CA GLU A 39 0.61 -14.92 0.13
C GLU A 39 1.71 -13.90 0.44
N GLN A 40 2.71 -13.80 -0.44
CA GLN A 40 3.78 -12.80 -0.35
C GLN A 40 3.24 -11.39 -0.55
N ALA A 41 2.34 -11.18 -1.53
CA ALA A 41 1.67 -9.90 -1.74
C ALA A 41 0.82 -9.49 -0.52
N SER A 42 0.07 -10.45 0.06
CA SER A 42 -0.70 -10.24 1.29
C SER A 42 0.21 -9.83 2.47
N SER A 43 1.35 -10.50 2.63
CA SER A 43 2.33 -10.20 3.68
C SER A 43 2.97 -8.83 3.50
N LEU A 44 3.30 -8.44 2.27
CA LEU A 44 3.84 -7.12 1.95
C LEU A 44 2.84 -6.01 2.30
N LEU A 45 1.56 -6.17 1.92
CA LEU A 45 0.52 -5.19 2.21
C LEU A 45 0.21 -5.10 3.70
N SER A 46 0.17 -6.21 4.44
CA SER A 46 0.00 -6.18 5.90
C SER A 46 1.10 -5.37 6.58
N ARG A 47 2.37 -5.58 6.20
CA ARG A 47 3.49 -4.79 6.72
C ARG A 47 3.43 -3.33 6.27
N ALA A 48 2.93 -3.05 5.07
CA ALA A 48 2.71 -1.69 4.61
C ALA A 48 1.64 -0.99 5.47
N TYR A 49 0.56 -1.69 5.84
CA TYR A 49 -0.49 -1.14 6.71
C TYR A 49 0.02 -0.82 8.12
N GLU A 50 0.88 -1.66 8.68
CA GLU A 50 1.56 -1.40 9.96
C GLU A 50 2.42 -0.14 9.89
N ARG A 51 3.25 -0.02 8.85
CA ARG A 51 4.13 1.14 8.65
C ARG A 51 3.39 2.44 8.38
N LEU A 52 2.25 2.35 7.70
CA LEU A 52 1.40 3.49 7.43
C LEU A 52 0.48 3.86 8.60
N ASP A 53 0.49 3.04 9.66
CA ASP A 53 -0.36 3.15 10.85
C ASP A 53 -1.85 3.18 10.49
N VAL A 54 -2.30 2.20 9.70
CA VAL A 54 -3.72 2.05 9.31
C VAL A 54 -4.31 0.70 9.71
N VAL A 55 -3.59 -0.10 10.49
CA VAL A 55 -4.06 -1.42 10.97
C VAL A 55 -5.33 -1.32 11.81
N HIS A 56 -5.54 -0.20 12.50
CA HIS A 56 -6.73 0.09 13.29
C HIS A 56 -7.98 0.37 12.42
N VAL A 57 -7.81 0.63 11.12
CA VAL A 57 -8.91 0.88 10.19
C VAL A 57 -9.61 -0.45 9.85
N PRO A 58 -10.96 -0.48 9.76
CA PRO A 58 -11.72 -1.65 9.32
C PRO A 58 -11.21 -2.21 7.99
N ARG A 59 -11.24 -3.53 7.83
CA ARG A 59 -10.62 -4.24 6.69
C ARG A 59 -11.08 -3.71 5.34
N ASP A 60 -12.38 -3.41 5.19
CA ASP A 60 -12.99 -2.90 3.96
C ASP A 60 -12.47 -1.52 3.56
N ARG A 61 -12.04 -0.71 4.54
CA ARG A 61 -11.54 0.66 4.33
C ARG A 61 -10.01 0.76 4.45
N ARG A 62 -9.35 -0.26 4.98
CA ARG A 62 -7.91 -0.25 5.30
C ARG A 62 -7.06 -0.01 4.07
N ARG A 63 -7.40 -0.64 2.95
CA ARG A 63 -6.70 -0.45 1.67
C ARG A 63 -6.77 1.00 1.21
N ALA A 64 -7.97 1.57 1.14
CA ALA A 64 -8.16 2.97 0.76
C ALA A 64 -7.51 3.96 1.74
N ALA A 65 -7.50 3.65 3.04
CA ALA A 65 -6.78 4.45 4.04
C ALA A 65 -5.26 4.38 3.84
N ALA A 66 -4.71 3.20 3.54
CA ALA A 66 -3.29 3.02 3.25
C ALA A 66 -2.86 3.80 2.01
N VAL A 67 -3.60 3.71 0.91
CA VAL A 67 -3.33 4.46 -0.33
C VAL A 67 -3.33 5.96 -0.05
N ARG A 68 -4.39 6.48 0.57
CA ARG A 68 -4.47 7.91 0.94
C ARG A 68 -3.32 8.36 1.85
N ALA A 69 -2.93 7.52 2.80
CA ALA A 69 -1.82 7.81 3.70
C ALA A 69 -0.47 7.79 2.96
N ALA A 70 -0.29 6.91 1.97
CA ALA A 70 0.90 6.84 1.16
C ALA A 70 1.00 8.03 0.17
N VAL A 71 -0.09 8.40 -0.49
CA VAL A 71 -0.18 9.60 -1.35
C VAL A 71 0.12 10.87 -0.56
N ARG A 72 -0.53 11.06 0.60
CA ARG A 72 -0.30 12.22 1.48
C ARG A 72 1.15 12.35 1.93
N ARG A 73 1.85 11.21 2.05
CA ARG A 73 3.26 11.15 2.44
C ARG A 73 4.22 11.22 1.24
N GLY A 74 3.71 11.36 0.02
CA GLY A 74 4.52 11.38 -1.21
C GLY A 74 5.22 10.06 -1.51
N LEU A 75 4.72 8.94 -0.96
CA LEU A 75 5.35 7.62 -1.09
C LEU A 75 4.93 6.88 -2.37
N ILE A 76 3.77 7.24 -2.92
CA ILE A 76 3.23 6.76 -4.19
C ILE A 76 2.54 7.93 -4.89
N THR A 77 2.61 7.97 -6.22
CA THR A 77 1.79 8.90 -7.03
C THR A 77 0.33 8.50 -6.92
N ASP A 78 -0.57 9.47 -6.86
CA ASP A 78 -1.99 9.19 -6.91
C ASP A 78 -2.33 8.61 -8.30
N PRO A 79 -2.90 7.40 -8.38
CA PRO A 79 -3.18 6.76 -9.67
C PRO A 79 -4.27 7.52 -10.48
N THR A 80 -4.98 8.49 -9.89
CA THR A 80 -5.92 9.35 -10.60
C THR A 80 -5.28 10.57 -11.27
N GLU A 81 -4.01 10.88 -10.94
CA GLU A 81 -3.27 12.00 -11.53
C GLU A 81 -2.55 11.63 -12.85
N GLU A 82 -2.68 10.39 -13.34
CA GLU A 82 -2.10 9.95 -14.62
C GLU A 82 -3.06 10.11 -15.82
N THR A 83 -4.12 10.93 -15.69
CA THR A 83 -4.96 11.37 -16.83
C THR A 83 -5.11 12.89 -16.84
N GLY A 84 -3.98 13.59 -16.97
CA GLY A 84 -3.91 15.04 -17.19
C GLY A 84 -2.80 15.38 -18.17
N THR A 85 -2.99 15.01 -19.44
CA THR A 85 -2.14 15.39 -20.59
C THR A 85 -2.29 16.91 -20.88
N PRO A 86 -1.24 17.62 -21.34
CA PRO A 86 -0.94 19.04 -21.07
C PRO A 86 -1.80 20.08 -21.79
#